data_AF-A0A255TUR3-F1
#
_entry.id   AF-A0A255TUR3-F1
#
_cell.length_a   1.000
_cell.length_b   1.000
_cell.length_c   1.000
_cell.angle_alpha   90.00
_cell.angle_beta   90.00
_cell.angle_gamma   90.00
#
_symmetry.space_group_name_H-M   'P 1'
#
loop_
_entity.id
_entity.type
_entity.pdbx_description
1 polymer ?
#
loop_
_entity_poly.entity_id
_entity_poly.type
_entity_poly.pdbx_seq_one_letter_code
_entity_poly.pdbx_strand_id
1 'polypeptide(L)'
;MEEIKNMEKAADMVSAPALKKSAGKSERKNDNSKEAQVIRGFLESVGMYEADAIRVNIAIADGKTSCDDMPHDDRIAVNRYLNYGLNNNQRSTEMIQGHRVSRSFLLMKRVADYVDKQQAILLGQSLFTIAVCKKDIDEVYNNFDKRPGGNAVSTANTNVNATAKP
;
A
#
# COMPACT_ATOMS: atom_id res chain seq x y z
N MET A 1 -4.51 59.00 41.84
CA MET A 1 -5.31 58.26 40.86
C MET A 1 -4.36 57.94 39.71
N GLU A 2 -3.62 56.84 39.86
CA GLU A 2 -4.02 55.51 39.37
C GLU A 2 -4.05 55.52 37.84
N GLU A 3 -2.98 54.99 37.21
CA GLU A 3 -2.96 53.63 36.65
C GLU A 3 -3.33 53.79 35.15
N ILE A 4 -2.69 53.24 34.11
CA ILE A 4 -2.21 51.88 33.86
C ILE A 4 -1.29 52.04 32.60
N LYS A 5 0.03 51.84 32.64
CA LYS A 5 0.78 50.56 32.65
C LYS A 5 0.90 49.90 31.25
N ASN A 6 2.15 49.88 30.77
CA ASN A 6 2.89 48.81 30.07
C ASN A 6 2.33 48.29 28.73
N MET A 7 3.12 47.99 27.71
CA MET A 7 4.42 47.29 27.66
C MET A 7 5.30 47.94 26.58
N GLU A 8 6.41 48.54 26.97
CA GLU A 8 7.74 47.94 27.02
C GLU A 8 8.36 47.68 25.64
N LYS A 9 9.22 48.64 25.34
CA LYS A 9 10.15 48.78 24.24
C LYS A 9 11.43 48.01 24.59
N ALA A 10 11.92 47.25 23.61
CA ALA A 10 13.32 47.01 23.29
C ALA A 10 14.25 46.29 24.29
N ALA A 11 14.92 45.26 23.76
CA ALA A 11 16.37 45.14 23.76
C ALA A 11 16.73 44.25 22.55
N ASP A 12 17.36 44.79 21.51
CA ASP A 12 18.82 44.86 21.31
C ASP A 12 19.44 43.46 21.18
N MET A 13 20.29 43.10 20.20
CA MET A 13 21.03 43.81 19.17
C MET A 13 21.60 42.75 18.20
N VAL A 14 21.62 43.08 16.91
CA VAL A 14 22.63 42.80 15.86
C VAL A 14 23.71 41.75 16.14
N SER A 15 23.87 40.76 15.24
CA SER A 15 25.10 40.54 14.44
C SER A 15 25.10 39.19 13.69
N ALA A 16 25.17 39.23 12.36
CA ALA A 16 25.81 38.19 11.55
C ALA A 16 27.24 38.71 11.26
N PRO A 17 28.32 37.90 11.27
CA PRO A 17 28.48 36.75 10.35
C PRO A 17 29.37 35.59 10.87
N ALA A 18 29.35 34.43 10.19
CA ALA A 18 30.51 33.61 9.81
C ALA A 18 30.08 32.17 9.50
N LEU A 19 30.39 31.71 8.28
CA LEU A 19 30.49 30.29 7.96
C LEU A 19 31.45 29.62 8.95
N LYS A 20 30.94 28.76 9.82
CA LYS A 20 31.69 27.61 10.31
C LYS A 20 31.16 26.39 9.59
N LYS A 21 31.97 25.87 8.66
CA LYS A 21 31.88 24.49 8.17
C LYS A 21 31.88 23.56 9.40
N SER A 22 30.70 23.18 9.89
CA SER A 22 30.61 21.90 10.59
C SER A 22 30.64 20.85 9.50
N ALA A 23 31.82 20.24 9.37
CA ALA A 23 31.98 18.92 8.80
C ALA A 23 31.21 17.91 9.69
N GLY A 24 29.89 18.02 9.71
CA GLY A 24 29.02 16.94 10.11
C GLY A 24 29.04 15.99 8.94
N LYS A 25 29.79 14.88 9.07
CA LYS A 25 29.72 13.73 8.18
C LYS A 25 28.28 13.57 7.72
N SER A 26 28.03 13.89 6.45
CA SER A 26 26.94 13.28 5.72
C SER A 26 27.31 11.81 5.67
N GLU A 27 26.92 11.04 6.69
CA GLU A 27 26.72 9.61 6.55
C GLU A 27 25.61 9.46 5.54
N ARG A 28 25.97 9.55 4.25
CA ARG A 28 25.31 8.79 3.21
C ARG A 28 25.52 7.33 3.61
N LYS A 29 24.66 6.85 4.50
CA LYS A 29 24.64 5.47 4.96
C LYS A 29 24.45 4.65 3.70
N ASN A 30 25.52 3.97 3.30
CA ASN A 30 25.68 3.16 2.10
C ASN A 30 24.35 2.76 1.45
N ASP A 31 24.21 3.04 0.16
CA ASP A 31 23.09 2.66 -0.71
C ASP A 31 22.88 1.12 -0.83
N ASN A 32 23.50 0.33 0.06
CA ASN A 32 23.60 -1.12 0.01
C ASN A 32 23.61 -1.79 1.40
N SER A 33 22.88 -1.24 2.38
CA SER A 33 22.67 -1.91 3.68
C SER A 33 22.05 -3.30 3.47
N LYS A 34 22.41 -4.30 4.29
CA LYS A 34 21.78 -5.64 4.27
C LYS A 34 20.25 -5.55 4.38
N GLU A 35 19.77 -4.62 5.20
CA GLU A 35 18.34 -4.34 5.35
C GLU A 35 17.72 -3.82 4.05
N ALA A 36 18.40 -2.90 3.36
CA ALA A 36 17.96 -2.40 2.06
C ALA A 36 17.93 -3.51 0.99
N GLN A 37 18.87 -4.46 1.03
CA GLN A 37 18.87 -5.63 0.15
C GLN A 37 17.70 -6.58 0.42
N VAL A 38 17.36 -6.80 1.70
CA VAL A 38 16.20 -7.61 2.09
C VAL A 38 14.90 -6.94 1.63
N ILE A 39 14.75 -5.63 1.86
CA ILE A 39 13.59 -4.86 1.40
C ILE A 39 13.48 -4.92 -0.12
N ARG A 40 14.59 -4.73 -0.84
CA ARG A 40 14.63 -4.83 -2.31
C ARG A 40 14.20 -6.21 -2.78
N GLY A 41 14.73 -7.27 -2.18
CA GLY A 41 14.34 -8.65 -2.51
C GLY A 41 12.86 -8.94 -2.24
N PHE A 42 12.32 -8.43 -1.13
CA PHE A 42 10.87 -8.51 -0.87
C PHE A 42 10.06 -7.80 -1.95
N LEU A 43 10.40 -6.54 -2.26
CA LEU A 43 9.70 -5.73 -3.26
C LEU A 43 9.79 -6.31 -4.68
N GLU A 44 10.88 -6.99 -5.01
CA GLU A 44 11.03 -7.71 -6.28
C GLU A 44 10.23 -9.02 -6.32
N SER A 45 9.93 -9.60 -5.16
CA SER A 45 9.18 -10.86 -5.05
C SER A 45 7.65 -10.69 -5.03
N VAL A 46 7.15 -9.47 -4.76
CA VAL A 46 5.71 -9.21 -4.62
C VAL A 46 5.07 -8.88 -5.95
N GLY A 47 3.92 -9.51 -6.21
CA GLY A 47 3.09 -9.21 -7.37
C GLY A 47 2.25 -7.93 -7.22
N MET A 48 1.45 -7.64 -8.23
CA MET A 48 0.50 -6.53 -8.19
C MET A 48 -0.43 -6.60 -6.98
N TYR A 49 -0.54 -5.47 -6.26
CA TYR A 49 -1.35 -5.29 -5.05
C TYR A 49 -0.96 -6.20 -3.87
N GLU A 50 0.07 -7.03 -4.00
CA GLU A 50 0.40 -8.06 -3.01
C GLU A 50 1.01 -7.48 -1.75
N ALA A 51 1.91 -6.50 -1.87
CA ALA A 51 2.53 -5.86 -0.71
C ALA A 51 1.49 -5.21 0.23
N ASP A 52 0.55 -4.45 -0.34
CA ASP A 52 -0.52 -3.81 0.45
C ASP A 52 -1.44 -4.85 1.08
N ALA A 53 -1.80 -5.90 0.34
CA ALA A 53 -2.62 -6.98 0.87
C ALA A 53 -1.90 -7.72 2.02
N ILE A 54 -0.60 -8.00 1.88
CA ILE A 54 0.23 -8.59 2.93
C ILE A 54 0.25 -7.69 4.17
N ARG A 55 0.48 -6.38 4.00
CA ARG A 55 0.46 -5.41 5.12
C ARG A 55 -0.84 -5.48 5.90
N VAL A 56 -2.00 -5.45 5.22
CA VAL A 56 -3.32 -5.52 5.87
C VAL A 56 -3.51 -6.87 6.58
N ASN A 57 -3.08 -7.96 5.96
CA ASN A 57 -3.23 -9.31 6.51
C ASN A 57 -2.34 -9.53 7.74
N ILE A 58 -1.16 -8.90 7.81
CA ILE A 58 -0.35 -8.86 9.03
C ILE A 58 -1.06 -8.03 10.12
N ALA A 59 -1.69 -6.91 9.77
CA ALA A 59 -2.46 -6.12 10.74
C ALA A 59 -3.65 -6.91 11.32
N ILE A 60 -4.31 -7.74 10.51
CA ILE A 60 -5.34 -8.68 10.97
C ILE A 60 -4.75 -9.72 11.93
N ALA A 61 -3.63 -10.33 11.54
CA ALA A 61 -2.92 -11.32 12.35
C ALA A 61 -2.47 -10.75 13.71
N ASP A 62 -2.10 -9.47 13.76
CA ASP A 62 -1.75 -8.75 14.98
C ASP A 62 -2.97 -8.32 15.80
N GLY A 63 -4.20 -8.56 15.33
CA GLY A 63 -5.44 -8.14 15.99
C GLY A 63 -5.67 -6.62 15.96
N LYS A 64 -4.99 -5.88 15.07
CA LYS A 64 -5.14 -4.42 14.91
C LYS A 64 -6.38 -4.06 14.11
N THR A 65 -6.91 -5.00 13.34
CA THR A 65 -8.12 -4.87 12.54
C THR A 65 -8.69 -6.28 12.26
N SER A 66 -9.93 -6.34 11.75
CA SER A 66 -10.68 -7.55 11.43
C SER A 66 -11.46 -7.35 10.13
N CYS A 67 -12.24 -8.33 9.67
CA CYS A 67 -13.08 -8.14 8.50
C CYS A 67 -14.24 -7.14 8.69
N ASP A 68 -14.62 -6.86 9.95
CA ASP A 68 -15.79 -6.04 10.30
C ASP A 68 -15.44 -4.58 10.56
N ASP A 69 -14.28 -4.32 11.17
CA ASP A 69 -13.79 -2.97 11.55
C ASP A 69 -12.66 -2.47 10.64
N MET A 70 -12.42 -3.14 9.51
CA MET A 70 -11.39 -2.77 8.54
C MET A 70 -11.56 -1.35 8.02
N PRO A 71 -10.49 -0.50 8.05
CA PRO A 71 -10.50 0.78 7.35
C PRO A 71 -10.85 0.62 5.88
N HIS A 72 -11.54 1.62 5.32
CA HIS A 72 -12.01 1.57 3.93
C HIS A 72 -10.86 1.35 2.93
N ASP A 73 -9.74 2.05 3.12
CA ASP A 73 -8.57 1.93 2.25
C ASP A 73 -7.91 0.54 2.34
N ASP A 74 -7.89 -0.06 3.52
CA ASP A 74 -7.40 -1.42 3.74
C ASP A 74 -8.32 -2.44 3.05
N ARG A 75 -9.64 -2.23 3.13
CA ARG A 75 -10.61 -3.08 2.42
C ARG A 75 -10.43 -2.98 0.90
N ILE A 76 -10.19 -1.78 0.37
CA ILE A 76 -9.85 -1.57 -1.04
C ILE A 76 -8.57 -2.32 -1.42
N ALA A 77 -7.51 -2.24 -0.60
CA ALA A 77 -6.24 -2.91 -0.87
C ALA A 77 -6.39 -4.43 -0.98
N VAL A 78 -7.10 -5.06 -0.04
CA VAL A 78 -7.38 -6.50 -0.08
C VAL A 78 -8.26 -6.84 -1.28
N ASN A 79 -9.32 -6.08 -1.55
CA ASN A 79 -10.19 -6.30 -2.69
C ASN A 79 -9.45 -6.19 -4.03
N ARG A 80 -8.51 -5.23 -4.18
CA ARG A 80 -7.67 -5.12 -5.39
C ARG A 80 -6.88 -6.39 -5.64
N TYR A 81 -6.25 -6.95 -4.61
CA TYR A 81 -5.51 -8.20 -4.72
C TYR A 81 -6.40 -9.41 -5.05
N LEU A 82 -7.53 -9.55 -4.34
CA LEU A 82 -8.46 -10.67 -4.53
C LEU A 82 -9.13 -10.64 -5.92
N ASN A 83 -9.33 -9.45 -6.47
CA ASN A 83 -9.94 -9.25 -7.79
C ASN A 83 -8.93 -9.15 -8.94
N TYR A 84 -7.62 -9.23 -8.64
CA TYR A 84 -6.58 -9.18 -9.64
C TYR A 84 -6.58 -10.46 -10.48
N GLY A 85 -6.45 -10.31 -11.80
CA GLY A 85 -6.51 -11.43 -12.74
C GLY A 85 -7.93 -11.94 -13.07
N LEU A 86 -8.99 -11.33 -12.50
CA LEU A 86 -10.35 -11.59 -12.97
C LEU A 86 -10.48 -11.15 -14.42
N ASN A 87 -10.90 -12.06 -15.28
CA ASN A 87 -11.16 -11.79 -16.68
C ASN A 87 -12.66 -11.52 -16.92
N ASN A 88 -12.96 -10.87 -18.05
CA ASN A 88 -14.33 -10.51 -18.41
C ASN A 88 -15.21 -11.73 -18.76
N ASN A 89 -14.65 -12.93 -18.84
CA ASN A 89 -15.38 -14.17 -19.10
C ASN A 89 -15.93 -14.78 -17.80
N GLN A 90 -15.46 -14.34 -16.63
CA GLN A 90 -15.94 -14.74 -15.30
C GLN A 90 -17.17 -13.92 -14.89
N ARG A 91 -18.25 -13.98 -15.68
CA ARG A 91 -19.52 -13.24 -15.51
C ARG A 91 -20.55 -13.95 -14.60
N SER A 92 -20.12 -14.61 -13.55
CA SER A 92 -21.05 -15.08 -12.51
C SER A 92 -20.48 -14.79 -11.13
N THR A 93 -21.38 -14.57 -10.18
CA THR A 93 -21.03 -14.34 -8.77
C THR A 93 -20.24 -15.51 -8.19
N GLU A 94 -20.55 -16.74 -8.61
CA GLU A 94 -19.88 -17.97 -8.18
C GLU A 94 -18.46 -18.04 -8.74
N MET A 95 -18.25 -17.65 -10.01
CA MET A 95 -16.92 -17.60 -10.62
C MET A 95 -16.03 -16.55 -9.96
N ILE A 96 -16.59 -15.36 -9.67
CA ILE A 96 -15.87 -14.31 -8.95
C ILE A 96 -15.50 -14.79 -7.54
N GLN A 97 -16.45 -15.40 -6.83
CA GLN A 97 -16.21 -15.94 -5.50
C GLN A 97 -15.11 -17.02 -5.55
N GLY A 98 -15.19 -17.97 -6.49
CA GLY A 98 -14.18 -19.02 -6.65
C GLY A 98 -12.79 -18.45 -6.92
N HIS A 99 -12.69 -17.42 -7.77
CA HIS A 99 -11.44 -16.71 -8.01
C HIS A 99 -10.90 -16.02 -6.76
N ARG A 100 -11.74 -15.26 -6.05
CA ARG A 100 -11.37 -14.57 -4.81
C ARG A 100 -10.89 -15.54 -3.73
N VAL A 101 -11.57 -16.68 -3.59
CA VAL A 101 -11.16 -17.76 -2.66
C VAL A 101 -9.81 -18.38 -3.10
N SER A 102 -9.60 -18.61 -4.39
CA SER A 102 -8.28 -19.07 -4.88
C SER A 102 -7.16 -18.07 -4.56
N ARG A 103 -7.42 -16.78 -4.77
CA ARG A 103 -6.47 -15.70 -4.46
C ARG A 103 -6.20 -15.59 -2.97
N SER A 104 -7.21 -15.75 -2.10
CA SER A 104 -6.98 -15.70 -0.65
C SER A 104 -6.07 -16.81 -0.14
N PHE A 105 -6.15 -18.02 -0.70
CA PHE A 105 -5.19 -19.09 -0.37
C PHE A 105 -3.75 -18.73 -0.77
N LEU A 106 -3.56 -18.11 -1.93
CA LEU A 106 -2.24 -17.65 -2.37
C LEU A 106 -1.68 -16.58 -1.42
N LEU A 107 -2.52 -15.62 -1.01
CA LEU A 107 -2.12 -14.59 -0.05
C LEU A 107 -1.78 -15.20 1.30
N MET A 108 -2.60 -16.12 1.80
CA MET A 108 -2.36 -16.80 3.07
C MET A 108 -1.02 -17.54 3.06
N LYS A 109 -0.67 -18.20 1.94
CA LYS A 109 0.65 -18.83 1.78
C LYS A 109 1.80 -17.82 1.87
N ARG A 110 1.63 -16.61 1.33
CA ARG A 110 2.64 -15.55 1.40
C ARG A 110 2.74 -14.94 2.81
N VAL A 111 1.62 -14.79 3.50
CA VAL A 111 1.59 -14.20 4.84
C VAL A 111 2.08 -15.19 5.91
N ALA A 112 1.97 -16.50 5.66
CA ALA A 112 2.40 -17.55 6.59
C ALA A 112 3.86 -17.45 7.04
N ASP A 113 4.74 -16.83 6.23
CA ASP A 113 6.15 -16.60 6.59
C ASP A 113 6.33 -15.56 7.73
N TYR A 114 5.27 -14.78 8.05
CA TYR A 114 5.32 -13.64 8.97
C TYR A 114 4.48 -13.83 10.24
N VAL A 115 3.74 -14.92 10.36
CA VAL A 115 2.73 -15.09 11.41
C VAL A 115 2.84 -16.45 12.09
N ASP A 116 2.43 -16.54 13.35
CA ASP A 116 2.34 -17.83 14.05
C ASP A 116 1.06 -18.61 13.69
N LYS A 117 0.94 -19.83 14.23
CA LYS A 117 -0.18 -20.73 13.94
C LYS A 117 -1.55 -20.17 14.37
N GLN A 118 -1.62 -19.47 15.50
CA GLN A 118 -2.88 -18.89 15.99
C GLN A 118 -3.26 -17.67 15.17
N GLN A 119 -2.28 -16.82 14.89
CA GLN A 119 -2.44 -15.68 14.00
C GLN A 119 -2.91 -16.11 12.60
N ALA A 120 -2.36 -17.20 12.05
CA ALA A 120 -2.78 -17.75 10.76
C ALA A 120 -4.26 -18.20 10.74
N ILE A 121 -4.79 -18.71 11.87
CA ILE A 121 -6.19 -19.10 11.98
C ILE A 121 -7.11 -17.88 11.96
N LEU A 122 -6.80 -16.86 12.78
CA LEU A 122 -7.57 -15.61 12.84
C LEU A 122 -7.55 -14.87 11.50
N LEU A 123 -6.37 -14.84 10.88
CA LEU A 123 -6.17 -14.32 9.55
C LEU A 123 -7.03 -15.04 8.51
N GLY A 124 -6.98 -16.37 8.50
CA GLY A 124 -7.75 -17.20 7.58
C GLY A 124 -9.24 -16.91 7.69
N GLN A 125 -9.78 -16.86 8.91
CA GLN A 125 -11.19 -16.52 9.15
C GLN A 125 -11.57 -15.16 8.54
N SER A 126 -10.80 -14.11 8.83
CA SER A 126 -11.08 -12.76 8.33
C SER A 126 -10.94 -12.67 6.80
N LEU A 127 -9.86 -13.23 6.25
CA LEU A 127 -9.58 -13.16 4.82
C LEU A 127 -10.60 -13.96 4.01
N PHE A 128 -11.01 -15.15 4.46
CA PHE A 128 -12.05 -15.92 3.80
C PHE A 128 -13.40 -15.21 3.86
N THR A 129 -13.73 -14.58 4.99
CA THR A 129 -14.94 -13.77 5.13
C THR A 129 -14.98 -12.61 4.13
N ILE A 130 -13.85 -11.93 3.92
CA ILE A 130 -13.73 -10.89 2.89
C ILE A 130 -13.83 -11.50 1.49
N ALA A 131 -13.18 -12.64 1.24
CA ALA A 131 -13.18 -13.28 -0.08
C ALA A 131 -14.59 -13.66 -0.55
N VAL A 132 -15.45 -14.12 0.36
CA VAL A 132 -16.85 -14.49 0.08
C VAL A 132 -17.85 -13.38 0.37
N CYS A 133 -17.40 -12.16 0.65
CA CYS A 133 -18.30 -11.06 0.98
C CYS A 133 -19.17 -10.70 -0.23
N LYS A 134 -20.48 -10.89 -0.09
CA LYS A 134 -21.46 -10.63 -1.15
C LYS A 134 -21.37 -9.20 -1.70
N LYS A 135 -21.22 -8.19 -0.84
CA LYS A 135 -21.13 -6.78 -1.27
C LYS A 135 -19.93 -6.55 -2.19
N ASP A 136 -18.77 -7.08 -1.83
CA ASP A 136 -17.54 -6.93 -2.63
C ASP A 136 -17.65 -7.69 -3.97
N ILE A 137 -18.30 -8.85 -3.97
CA ILE A 137 -18.54 -9.65 -5.18
C ILE A 137 -19.51 -8.92 -6.12
N ASP A 138 -20.62 -8.43 -5.60
CA ASP A 138 -21.63 -7.71 -6.37
C ASP A 138 -21.04 -6.41 -6.95
N GLU A 139 -20.18 -5.70 -6.21
CA GLU A 139 -19.48 -4.52 -6.71
C GLU A 139 -18.61 -4.85 -7.94
N VAL A 140 -17.88 -5.96 -7.91
CA VAL A 140 -17.07 -6.40 -9.06
C VAL A 140 -17.96 -6.79 -10.22
N TYR A 141 -19.00 -7.58 -9.96
CA TYR A 141 -19.94 -8.05 -10.96
C TYR A 141 -20.59 -6.89 -11.73
N ASN A 142 -21.06 -5.87 -11.00
CA ASN A 142 -21.72 -4.70 -11.57
C ASN A 142 -20.77 -3.75 -12.32
N ASN A 143 -19.45 -3.92 -12.16
CA ASN A 143 -18.44 -3.02 -12.75
C ASN A 143 -17.55 -3.70 -13.80
N PHE A 144 -17.84 -4.92 -14.24
CA PHE A 144 -17.07 -5.61 -15.29
C PHE A 144 -16.96 -4.80 -16.58
N ASP A 145 -18.08 -4.26 -17.08
CA ASP A 145 -18.10 -3.51 -18.35
C ASP A 145 -17.39 -2.15 -18.24
N LYS A 146 -17.13 -1.68 -17.01
CA LYS A 146 -16.42 -0.42 -16.74
C LYS A 146 -14.92 -0.61 -16.50
N ARG A 147 -14.43 -1.85 -16.36
CA ARG A 147 -13.00 -2.11 -16.17
C ARG A 147 -12.29 -1.97 -17.52
N PRO A 148 -11.29 -1.08 -17.65
CA PRO A 148 -10.39 -1.16 -18.79
C PRO A 148 -9.76 -2.55 -18.78
N GLY A 149 -9.95 -3.31 -19.87
CA GLY A 149 -9.43 -4.67 -19.98
C GLY A 149 -7.92 -4.66 -19.69
N GLY A 150 -7.41 -5.73 -19.06
CA GLY A 150 -6.00 -5.87 -18.64
C GLY A 150 -4.94 -5.75 -19.75
N ASN A 151 -5.34 -5.43 -20.98
CA ASN A 151 -4.50 -5.14 -22.13
C ASN A 151 -4.45 -3.66 -22.51
N ALA A 152 -5.04 -2.75 -21.73
CA ALA A 152 -4.80 -1.32 -21.88
C ALA A 152 -3.38 -0.97 -21.40
N VAL A 153 -2.39 -1.36 -22.20
CA VAL A 153 -1.11 -0.64 -22.25
C VAL A 153 -1.48 0.81 -22.53
N SER A 154 -1.35 1.67 -21.53
CA SER A 154 -1.39 3.11 -21.74
C SER A 154 -0.34 3.44 -22.80
N THR A 155 -0.76 3.77 -24.01
CA THR A 155 0.05 4.36 -25.09
C THR A 155 0.52 5.78 -24.76
N ALA A 156 0.64 6.12 -23.49
CA ALA A 156 1.28 7.34 -23.03
C ALA A 156 2.78 7.06 -22.93
N ASN A 157 3.48 7.13 -24.07
CA ASN A 157 4.86 7.64 -24.23
C ASN A 157 5.49 7.13 -25.54
N THR A 158 5.08 7.68 -26.69
CA THR A 158 5.81 7.49 -27.97
C THR A 158 6.22 8.81 -28.63
N ASN A 159 6.33 9.93 -27.90
CA ASN A 159 6.66 11.24 -28.49
C ASN A 159 7.83 11.96 -27.79
N VAL A 160 8.92 11.26 -27.47
CA VAL A 160 10.19 11.91 -27.08
C VAL A 160 11.40 11.27 -27.78
N ASN A 161 11.44 11.29 -29.11
CA ASN A 161 12.66 11.56 -29.87
C ASN A 161 12.41 11.46 -31.38
N ALA A 162 12.20 12.60 -32.03
CA ALA A 162 12.32 12.69 -33.48
C ALA A 162 12.70 14.12 -33.90
N THR A 163 13.81 14.66 -33.37
CA THR A 163 14.57 15.70 -34.06
C THR A 163 16.04 15.64 -33.61
N ALA A 164 16.80 14.75 -34.22
CA ALA A 164 18.24 14.92 -34.32
C ALA A 164 18.75 14.32 -35.63
N LYS A 165 19.45 15.18 -36.38
CA LYS A 165 20.40 14.97 -37.48
C LYS A 165 19.92 15.01 -38.95
N PRO A 166 20.83 15.36 -39.88
CA PRO A 166 22.28 15.64 -39.73
C PRO A 166 22.67 17.11 -39.67
#